data_AF-R7QQT1-F1
#
_entry.id   AF-R7QQT1-F1
#
_cell.length_a   1.000
_cell.length_b   1.000
_cell.length_c   1.000
_cell.angle_alpha   90.00
_cell.angle_beta   90.00
_cell.angle_gamma   90.00
#
_symmetry.space_group_name_H-M   'P 1'
#
loop_
_entity.id
_entity.type
_entity.pdbx_description
1 polymer ?
#
loop_
_entity_poly.entity_id
_entity_poly.type
_entity_poly.pdbx_seq_one_letter_code
_entity_poly.pdbx_strand_id
1 'polypeptide(L)'
;MPCGKDPFWVCRNGLRCLRGVCVRTIARGRSCNIPGSVCAEGLSCVGNLGNKKCFMRKPVGMPCGKDPFWVCRHGLRCIKNVCVRTVNVGQECNSPEALCPEGTSCVGNEGNRKCFAKKEAGMRCGKDPFWVCRNGLRCAGGICKV
;
A
#
# COMPACT_ATOMS: atom_id res chain seq x y z
N MET A 1 -26.03 20.83 -2.67
CA MET A 1 -27.43 20.37 -2.62
C MET A 1 -27.45 18.90 -2.24
N PRO A 2 -28.26 18.50 -1.26
CA PRO A 2 -28.43 17.11 -0.88
C PRO A 2 -29.18 16.33 -1.98
N CYS A 3 -28.92 15.04 -2.09
CA CYS A 3 -29.58 14.14 -3.03
C CYS A 3 -29.80 12.75 -2.40
N GLY A 4 -30.73 11.97 -2.92
CA GLY A 4 -30.90 10.57 -2.53
C GLY A 4 -31.45 10.29 -1.12
N LYS A 5 -31.76 11.32 -0.32
CA LYS A 5 -32.60 11.19 0.89
C LYS A 5 -34.07 11.06 0.53
N ASP A 6 -34.51 11.83 -0.45
CA ASP A 6 -35.86 11.80 -1.01
C ASP A 6 -35.80 11.40 -2.49
N PRO A 7 -36.77 10.63 -3.01
CA PRO A 7 -36.80 10.21 -4.42
C PRO A 7 -36.82 11.38 -5.41
N PHE A 8 -37.34 12.54 -4.96
CA PHE A 8 -37.42 13.76 -5.74
C PHE A 8 -36.12 14.58 -5.71
N TRP A 9 -35.17 14.26 -4.82
CA TRP A 9 -33.91 14.97 -4.70
C TRP A 9 -32.86 14.32 -5.60
N VAL A 10 -33.05 14.57 -6.90
CA VAL A 10 -32.13 14.15 -7.95
C VAL A 10 -31.16 15.26 -8.29
N CYS A 11 -29.95 14.89 -8.70
CA CYS A 11 -28.96 15.85 -9.13
C CYS A 11 -29.29 16.40 -10.52
N ARG A 12 -28.94 17.67 -10.75
CA ARG A 12 -29.02 18.28 -12.09
C ARG A 12 -28.18 17.46 -13.08
N ASN A 13 -28.60 17.46 -14.35
CA ASN A 13 -27.91 16.74 -15.44
C ASN A 13 -26.39 16.89 -15.39
N GLY A 14 -25.69 15.74 -15.50
CA GLY A 14 -24.23 15.67 -15.46
C GLY A 14 -23.61 15.56 -14.06
N LEU A 15 -24.41 15.55 -13.00
CA LEU A 15 -23.98 15.32 -11.62
C LEU A 15 -24.47 13.96 -11.12
N ARG A 16 -23.66 13.28 -10.31
CA ARG A 16 -24.03 12.00 -9.67
C ARG A 16 -24.23 12.21 -8.18
N CYS A 17 -25.21 11.51 -7.60
CA CYS A 17 -25.40 11.51 -6.17
C CYS A 17 -24.39 10.58 -5.51
N LEU A 18 -23.48 11.12 -4.70
CA LEU A 18 -22.51 10.34 -3.93
C LEU A 18 -22.56 10.77 -2.46
N ARG A 19 -22.86 9.80 -1.59
CA ARG A 19 -23.02 10.02 -0.14
C ARG A 19 -23.95 11.18 0.21
N GLY A 20 -25.06 11.27 -0.53
CA GLY A 20 -26.07 12.29 -0.32
C GLY A 20 -25.72 13.69 -0.86
N VAL A 21 -24.64 13.83 -1.63
CA VAL A 21 -24.21 15.10 -2.23
C VAL A 21 -24.09 14.95 -3.75
N CYS A 22 -24.63 15.92 -4.49
CA CYS A 22 -24.45 15.99 -5.93
C CYS A 22 -23.02 16.42 -6.25
N VAL A 23 -22.28 15.55 -6.93
CA VAL A 23 -20.89 15.80 -7.31
C VAL A 23 -20.69 15.59 -8.80
N ARG A 24 -19.75 16.33 -9.36
CA ARG A 24 -19.36 16.15 -10.76
C ARG A 24 -18.32 15.04 -10.87
N THR A 25 -18.57 14.07 -11.74
CA THR A 25 -17.60 13.01 -12.01
C THR A 25 -16.57 13.47 -13.05
N ILE A 26 -15.28 13.25 -12.78
CA ILE A 26 -14.17 13.64 -13.64
C ILE A 26 -13.56 12.41 -14.30
N ALA A 27 -13.46 12.44 -15.63
CA ALA A 27 -12.83 11.39 -16.43
C ALA A 27 -11.31 11.32 -16.21
N ARG A 28 -10.71 10.19 -16.63
CA ARG A 28 -9.25 10.00 -16.57
C ARG A 28 -8.49 11.13 -17.28
N GLY A 29 -7.38 11.56 -16.69
CA GLY A 29 -6.49 12.58 -17.25
C GLY A 29 -7.00 14.01 -17.14
N ARG A 30 -8.21 14.23 -16.60
CA ARG A 30 -8.75 15.57 -16.35
C ARG A 30 -8.41 16.05 -14.94
N SER A 31 -8.31 17.36 -14.80
CA SER A 31 -7.93 18.01 -13.55
C SER A 31 -8.99 17.79 -12.48
N CYS A 32 -8.54 17.42 -11.28
CA CYS A 32 -9.40 17.16 -10.12
C CYS A 32 -9.28 18.20 -9.01
N ASN A 33 -8.67 19.35 -9.31
CA ASN A 33 -8.61 20.52 -8.44
C ASN A 33 -9.91 21.36 -8.48
N ILE A 34 -11.06 20.73 -8.70
CA ILE A 34 -12.34 21.42 -8.90
C ILE A 34 -13.20 21.16 -7.67
N PRO A 35 -13.65 22.20 -6.93
CA PRO A 35 -14.53 22.03 -5.79
C PRO A 35 -15.80 21.24 -6.14
N GLY A 36 -16.25 20.35 -5.27
CA GLY A 36 -17.47 19.54 -5.48
C GLY A 36 -17.37 18.51 -6.59
N SER A 37 -16.16 18.13 -7.01
CA SER A 37 -15.92 17.11 -8.02
C SER A 37 -15.19 15.90 -7.46
N VAL A 38 -15.43 14.75 -8.07
CA VAL A 38 -14.80 13.47 -7.71
C VAL A 38 -14.33 12.79 -8.99
N CYS A 39 -13.26 12.01 -8.90
CA CYS A 39 -12.86 11.19 -10.02
C CYS A 39 -13.88 10.07 -10.28
N ALA A 40 -13.97 9.61 -11.54
CA ALA A 40 -14.75 8.43 -11.88
C ALA A 40 -14.31 7.20 -11.07
N GLU A 41 -15.18 6.20 -11.02
CA GLU A 41 -14.96 4.98 -10.25
C GLU A 41 -13.60 4.33 -10.60
N GLY A 42 -12.90 3.86 -9.56
CA GLY A 42 -11.55 3.28 -9.69
C GLY A 42 -10.41 4.29 -9.92
N LEU A 43 -10.72 5.58 -10.12
CA LEU A 43 -9.72 6.64 -10.26
C LEU A 43 -9.53 7.40 -8.94
N SER A 44 -8.35 8.00 -8.80
CA SER A 44 -8.02 8.88 -7.68
C SER A 44 -7.43 10.17 -8.19
N CYS A 45 -7.66 11.25 -7.43
CA CYS A 45 -7.02 12.53 -7.67
C CYS A 45 -5.55 12.43 -7.23
N VAL A 46 -4.64 12.32 -8.19
CA VAL A 46 -3.20 12.12 -7.97
C VAL A 46 -2.38 13.11 -8.79
N GLY A 47 -1.12 13.34 -8.42
CA GLY A 47 -0.28 14.38 -8.98
C GLY A 47 0.31 15.30 -7.92
N ASN A 48 1.17 16.21 -8.37
CA ASN A 48 1.77 17.24 -7.53
C ASN A 48 0.78 18.39 -7.25
N LEU A 49 1.10 19.23 -6.26
CA LEU A 49 0.34 20.45 -5.98
C LEU A 49 0.21 21.28 -7.26
N GLY A 50 -1.01 21.72 -7.59
CA GLY A 50 -1.30 22.49 -8.82
C GLY A 50 -1.58 21.66 -10.09
N ASN A 51 -1.16 20.39 -10.17
CA ASN A 51 -1.40 19.53 -11.34
C ASN A 51 -1.96 18.16 -10.94
N LYS A 52 -3.05 18.15 -10.18
CA LYS A 52 -3.73 16.91 -9.82
C LYS A 52 -4.74 16.52 -10.89
N LYS A 53 -4.67 15.27 -11.33
CA LYS A 53 -5.55 14.70 -12.34
C LYS A 53 -6.11 13.36 -11.87
N CYS A 54 -7.23 12.96 -12.45
CA CYS A 54 -7.82 11.65 -12.17
C CYS A 54 -7.05 10.55 -12.88
N PHE A 55 -6.36 9.70 -12.13
CA PHE A 55 -5.68 8.52 -12.64
C PHE A 55 -5.88 7.32 -11.71
N MET A 56 -5.70 6.14 -12.28
CA MET A 56 -5.73 4.91 -11.50
C MET A 56 -4.44 4.80 -10.69
N ARG A 57 -4.57 4.55 -9.40
CA ARG A 57 -3.42 4.27 -8.54
C ARG A 57 -2.79 2.93 -8.91
N LYS A 58 -1.46 2.88 -8.91
CA LYS A 58 -0.67 1.73 -9.30
C LYS A 58 -0.77 0.60 -8.26
N PRO A 59 -1.07 -0.64 -8.68
CA PRO A 59 -1.02 -1.80 -7.78
C PRO A 59 0.43 -2.12 -7.41
N VAL A 60 0.60 -3.16 -6.60
CA VAL A 60 1.91 -3.67 -6.20
C VAL A 60 2.72 -4.14 -7.42
N GLY A 61 4.04 -4.02 -7.36
CA GLY A 61 4.97 -4.41 -8.44
C GLY A 61 5.01 -3.43 -9.63
N MET A 62 4.07 -2.49 -9.73
CA MET A 62 4.05 -1.48 -10.78
C MET A 62 4.99 -0.31 -10.48
N PRO A 63 5.52 0.34 -11.52
CA PRO A 63 6.41 1.47 -11.35
C PRO A 63 5.69 2.70 -10.77
N CYS A 64 6.42 3.47 -9.96
CA CYS A 64 5.94 4.68 -9.28
C CYS A 64 7.03 5.77 -9.23
N GLY A 65 6.62 7.00 -8.92
CA GLY A 65 7.52 8.13 -8.64
C GLY A 65 8.19 8.79 -9.85
N LYS A 66 8.35 8.08 -10.97
CA LYS A 66 8.92 8.65 -12.21
C LYS A 66 8.02 9.70 -12.87
N ASP A 67 6.72 9.50 -12.78
CA ASP A 67 5.71 10.43 -13.28
C ASP A 67 4.80 10.83 -12.10
N PRO A 68 4.37 12.11 -12.01
CA PRO A 68 3.60 12.61 -10.88
C PRO A 68 2.25 11.89 -10.70
N PHE A 69 1.71 11.27 -11.76
CA PHE A 69 0.48 10.49 -11.72
C PHE A 69 0.71 9.02 -11.37
N TRP A 70 1.96 8.55 -11.32
CA TRP A 70 2.33 7.19 -10.95
C TRP A 70 2.42 7.04 -9.43
N VAL A 71 1.25 7.09 -8.81
CA VAL A 71 1.08 6.99 -7.36
C VAL A 71 0.54 5.61 -7.00
N CYS A 72 1.11 4.99 -5.97
CA CYS A 72 0.68 3.69 -5.49
C CYS A 72 -0.72 3.73 -4.84
N ARG A 73 -1.40 2.57 -4.84
CA ARG A 73 -2.63 2.37 -4.07
C ARG A 73 -2.40 2.66 -2.58
N HIS A 74 -3.49 2.99 -1.87
CA HIS A 74 -3.43 3.16 -0.42
C HIS A 74 -2.88 1.89 0.24
N GLY A 75 -2.05 2.06 1.28
CA GLY A 75 -1.35 0.95 1.94
C GLY A 75 -0.09 0.45 1.23
N LEU A 76 0.24 0.99 0.06
CA LEU A 76 1.51 0.72 -0.63
C LEU A 76 2.44 1.94 -0.53
N ARG A 77 3.74 1.69 -0.53
CA ARG A 77 4.79 2.71 -0.56
C ARG A 77 5.57 2.60 -1.87
N CYS A 78 6.00 3.74 -2.40
CA CYS A 78 6.89 3.77 -3.54
C CYS A 78 8.34 3.62 -3.06
N ILE A 79 8.97 2.47 -3.30
CA ILE A 79 10.34 2.18 -2.88
C ILE A 79 11.11 1.73 -4.11
N LYS A 80 12.27 2.35 -4.38
CA LYS A 80 13.09 2.09 -5.59
C LYS A 80 12.26 2.14 -6.89
N ASN A 81 11.39 3.14 -7.01
CA ASN A 81 10.46 3.34 -8.14
C ASN A 81 9.45 2.20 -8.36
N VAL A 82 9.18 1.35 -7.37
CA VAL A 82 8.18 0.28 -7.44
C VAL A 82 7.22 0.36 -6.26
N CYS A 83 5.93 0.15 -6.51
CA CYS A 83 4.93 0.06 -5.45
C CYS A 83 5.08 -1.25 -4.68
N VAL A 84 5.40 -1.15 -3.39
CA VAL A 84 5.56 -2.31 -2.50
C VAL A 84 4.64 -2.18 -1.30
N ARG A 85 4.29 -3.32 -0.71
CA ARG A 85 3.49 -3.35 0.52
C ARG A 85 4.43 -3.39 1.71
N THR A 86 4.51 -2.33 2.50
CA THR A 86 5.24 -2.40 3.77
C THR A 86 4.34 -3.00 4.84
N VAL A 87 4.82 -4.04 5.51
CA VAL A 87 4.14 -4.69 6.64
C VAL A 87 4.88 -4.34 7.93
N ASN A 88 4.21 -4.44 9.08
CA ASN A 88 4.85 -4.17 10.38
C ASN A 88 5.56 -5.41 10.94
N VAL A 89 6.39 -5.21 11.98
CA VAL A 89 6.96 -6.32 12.75
C VAL A 89 5.83 -7.22 13.29
N GLY A 90 6.01 -8.53 13.19
CA GLY A 90 5.02 -9.52 13.59
C GLY A 90 3.86 -9.71 12.61
N GLN A 91 3.76 -8.90 11.55
CA GLN A 91 2.79 -9.14 10.48
C GLN A 91 3.32 -10.10 9.43
N GLU A 92 2.39 -10.74 8.74
CA GLU A 92 2.67 -11.70 7.69
C GLU A 92 3.31 -11.03 6.47
N CYS A 93 4.36 -11.67 5.95
CA CYS A 93 5.10 -11.26 4.77
C CYS A 93 5.15 -12.39 3.74
N ASN A 94 4.11 -13.24 3.73
CA ASN A 94 4.00 -14.37 2.82
C ASN A 94 4.03 -13.97 1.34
N SER A 95 3.56 -12.77 1.01
CA SER A 95 3.60 -12.22 -0.35
C SER A 95 5.01 -11.75 -0.71
N PRO A 96 5.54 -12.09 -1.91
CA PRO A 96 6.88 -11.67 -2.34
C PRO A 96 7.05 -10.14 -2.41
N GLU A 97 5.93 -9.41 -2.47
CA GLU A 97 5.91 -7.95 -2.52
C GLU A 97 5.75 -7.29 -1.14
N ALA A 98 5.69 -8.08 -0.07
CA ALA A 98 5.69 -7.61 1.31
C ALA A 98 7.12 -7.26 1.74
N LEU A 99 7.36 -5.99 2.00
CA LEU A 99 8.62 -5.49 2.52
C LEU A 99 8.52 -5.32 4.04
N CYS A 100 9.40 -5.99 4.75
CA CYS A 100 9.57 -5.79 6.19
C CYS A 100 10.24 -4.44 6.49
N PRO A 101 10.00 -3.84 7.68
CA PRO A 101 10.65 -2.62 8.08
C PRO A 101 12.17 -2.84 8.22
N GLU A 102 12.93 -1.74 8.17
CA GLU A 102 14.39 -1.82 8.31
C GLU A 102 14.82 -2.58 9.57
N GLY A 103 15.93 -3.31 9.46
CA GLY A 103 16.45 -4.16 10.54
C GLY A 103 15.68 -5.47 10.75
N THR A 104 14.59 -5.71 10.00
CA THR A 104 13.84 -6.96 10.06
C THR A 104 13.84 -7.69 8.72
N SER A 105 13.48 -8.96 8.75
CA SER A 105 13.40 -9.80 7.56
C SER A 105 12.17 -10.68 7.64
N CYS A 106 11.68 -11.08 6.47
CA CYS A 106 10.61 -12.06 6.40
C CYS A 106 11.17 -13.43 6.77
N VAL A 107 10.84 -13.91 7.97
CA VAL A 107 11.34 -15.16 8.56
C VAL A 107 10.18 -16.01 9.05
N GLY A 108 10.39 -17.31 9.19
CA GLY A 108 9.33 -18.27 9.50
C GLY A 108 9.36 -19.45 8.54
N ASN A 109 8.38 -20.34 8.73
CA ASN A 109 8.17 -21.50 7.87
C ASN A 109 7.22 -21.16 6.71
N GLU A 110 7.15 -22.05 5.72
CA GLU A 110 6.28 -21.90 4.57
C GLU A 110 4.81 -21.70 5.00
N GLY A 111 4.16 -20.67 4.46
CA GLY A 111 2.79 -20.28 4.84
C GLY A 111 2.64 -19.44 6.12
N ASN A 112 3.67 -19.35 6.98
CA ASN A 112 3.63 -18.55 8.21
C ASN A 112 4.92 -17.73 8.36
N ARG A 113 5.23 -16.92 7.35
CA ARG A 113 6.37 -16.01 7.39
C ARG A 113 5.93 -14.65 7.89
N LYS A 114 6.67 -14.10 8.83
CA LYS A 114 6.40 -12.80 9.47
C LYS A 114 7.66 -11.96 9.53
N CYS A 115 7.49 -10.64 9.61
CA CYS A 115 8.62 -9.73 9.75
C CYS A 115 9.17 -9.74 11.17
N PHE A 116 10.38 -10.25 11.34
CA PHE A 116 11.09 -10.21 12.62
C PHE A 116 12.58 -9.89 12.42
N ALA A 117 13.20 -9.33 13.45
CA ALA A 117 14.64 -9.15 13.47
C ALA A 117 15.32 -10.53 13.53
N LYS A 118 16.33 -10.72 12.67
CA LYS A 118 17.18 -11.92 12.74
C LYS A 118 18.02 -11.90 14.01
N LYS A 119 18.38 -13.08 14.50
CA LYS A 119 19.14 -13.27 15.73
C LYS A 119 20.64 -13.08 15.51
N GLU A 120 21.29 -12.36 16.42
CA GLU A 120 22.74 -12.15 16.43
C GLU A 120 23.49 -13.38 16.95
N ALA A 121 24.82 -13.39 16.81
CA ALA A 121 25.67 -14.43 17.39
C ALA A 121 25.47 -14.52 18.91
N GLY A 122 25.45 -15.74 19.46
CA GLY A 122 25.18 -15.99 20.88
C GLY A 122 23.70 -15.98 21.28
N MET A 123 22.79 -15.54 20.41
CA MET A 123 21.35 -15.59 20.67
C MET A 123 20.74 -16.98 20.38
N ARG A 124 19.63 -17.27 21.05
CA ARG A 124 18.88 -18.52 20.84
C ARG A 124 18.22 -18.58 19.46
N CYS A 125 18.22 -19.75 18.84
CA CYS A 125 17.65 -20.01 17.52
C CYS A 125 16.95 -21.38 17.44
N GLY A 126 16.15 -21.58 16.37
CA GLY A 126 15.63 -22.89 15.97
C GLY A 126 14.44 -23.44 16.77
N LYS A 127 14.22 -23.00 18.02
CA LYS A 127 13.06 -23.43 18.83
C LYS A 127 11.74 -22.85 18.33
N ASP A 128 11.78 -21.63 17.83
CA ASP A 128 10.63 -20.92 17.28
C ASP A 128 10.93 -20.59 15.80
N PRO A 129 9.95 -20.73 14.89
CA PRO A 129 10.17 -20.54 13.46
C PRO A 129 10.63 -19.11 13.09
N PHE A 130 10.38 -18.12 13.96
CA PHE A 130 10.83 -16.75 13.77
C PHE A 130 12.22 -16.49 14.36
N TRP A 131 12.80 -17.44 15.10
CA TRP A 131 14.15 -17.34 15.68
C TRP A 131 15.21 -17.82 14.70
N VAL A 132 15.36 -17.05 13.62
CA VAL A 132 16.31 -17.31 12.53
C VAL A 132 17.54 -16.44 12.70
N CYS A 133 18.73 -17.02 12.58
CA CYS A 133 20.00 -16.30 12.67
C CYS A 133 20.20 -15.33 11.51
N ARG A 134 20.99 -14.26 11.75
CA ARG A 134 21.43 -13.33 10.69
C ARG A 134 22.20 -14.09 9.60
N ASN A 135 22.19 -13.56 8.38
CA ASN A 135 22.98 -14.11 7.28
C ASN A 135 24.47 -14.22 7.69
N GLY A 136 25.10 -15.36 7.39
CA GLY A 136 26.47 -15.66 7.81
C GLY A 136 26.58 -16.36 9.17
N LEU A 137 25.47 -16.57 9.88
CA LEU A 137 25.41 -17.35 11.11
C LEU A 137 24.57 -18.62 10.90
N ARG A 138 24.96 -19.71 11.56
CA ARG A 138 24.26 -20.99 11.57
C ARG A 138 23.72 -21.28 12.96
N CYS A 139 22.56 -21.91 13.03
CA CYS A 139 21.98 -22.34 14.29
C CYS A 139 22.60 -23.68 14.71
N ALA A 140 23.43 -23.68 15.74
CA ALA A 140 24.13 -24.87 16.24
C ALA A 140 23.95 -25.00 17.76
N GLY A 141 23.35 -26.11 18.21
CA GLY A 141 23.01 -26.31 19.62
C GLY A 141 22.00 -25.30 20.16
N GLY A 142 21.08 -24.82 19.30
CA GLY A 142 20.07 -23.81 19.66
C GLY A 142 20.63 -22.39 19.84
N ILE A 143 21.86 -22.13 19.40
CA ILE A 143 22.51 -20.81 19.46
C ILE A 143 23.07 -20.44 18.08
N CYS A 144 22.95 -19.16 17.70
CA CYS A 144 23.56 -18.65 16.47
C CYS A 144 25.08 -18.53 16.63
N LYS A 145 25.82 -19.22 15.75
CA LYS A 145 27.29 -19.22 15.70
C LYS A 145 27.75 -18.95 14.26
N VAL A 146 29.00 -18.50 14.10
CA VAL A 146 29.63 -18.38 12.77
C VAL A 146 29.91 -19.78 12.23
#